data_AF-A0A5J4KXQ6-F1
#
_entry.id   AF-A0A5J4KXQ6-F1
#
_cell.length_a   1.000
_cell.length_b   1.000
_cell.length_c   1.000
_cell.angle_alpha   90.00
_cell.angle_beta   90.00
_cell.angle_gamma   90.00
#
_symmetry.space_group_name_H-M   'P 1'
#
loop_
_entity.id
_entity.type
_entity.pdbx_description
1 polymer ?
#
loop_
_entity_poly.entity_id
_entity_poly.type
_entity_poly.pdbx_seq_one_letter_code
_entity_poly.pdbx_strand_id
1 'polypeptide(L)'
;MLSHDTIRQAVAQAMPATLEDLARLVAIPSIATDGFPKEPVVEAAHMTMDILQRAGFQALRLLDQPTGYPAVYGEIPGPAGAPTVLLYAHYDVQPAGNVEEWRTPPFTLTPGENGRLYGRGAADDKSGIAIHVAAIRSLTGQLPVNIKIIVEGEEEFGSSLEAYVSAHPTYFKPMWWWSPMAATIGSASRS
;
A
#
# COMPACT_ATOMS: atom_id res chain seq x y z
N MET A 1 3.67 26.61 8.64
CA MET A 1 3.97 25.70 7.52
C MET A 1 5.30 25.05 7.83
N LEU A 2 5.43 23.72 7.72
CA LEU A 2 6.71 23.03 7.94
C LEU A 2 7.71 23.44 6.86
N SER A 3 8.98 23.66 7.22
CA SER A 3 10.02 23.95 6.23
C SER A 3 10.41 22.68 5.47
N HIS A 4 10.94 22.83 4.25
CA HIS A 4 11.44 21.68 3.48
C HIS A 4 12.56 20.93 4.22
N ASP A 5 13.43 21.64 4.95
CA ASP A 5 14.51 21.03 5.72
C ASP A 5 13.98 20.22 6.91
N THR A 6 12.95 20.74 7.58
CA THR A 6 12.25 20.00 8.66
C THR A 6 11.64 18.71 8.12
N ILE A 7 10.97 18.77 6.96
CA ILE A 7 10.38 17.58 6.33
C ILE A 7 11.48 16.59 5.93
N ARG A 8 12.58 17.05 5.33
CA ARG A 8 13.71 16.18 4.95
C ARG A 8 14.31 15.48 6.16
N GLN A 9 14.48 16.20 7.27
CA GLN A 9 14.99 15.63 8.50
C GLN A 9 14.03 14.59 9.09
N ALA A 10 12.72 14.87 9.09
CA ALA A 10 11.70 13.93 9.56
C ALA A 10 11.68 12.65 8.70
N VAL A 11 11.78 12.77 7.38
CA VAL A 11 11.89 11.62 6.46
C VAL A 11 13.15 10.80 6.77
N ALA A 12 14.30 11.46 6.95
CA ALA A 12 15.54 10.77 7.30
C ALA A 12 15.44 10.02 8.64
N GLN A 13 14.74 10.60 9.62
CA GLN A 13 14.49 9.95 10.92
C GLN A 13 13.52 8.78 10.82
N ALA A 14 12.51 8.84 9.94
CA ALA A 14 11.54 7.77 9.74
C ALA A 14 12.11 6.60 8.90
N MET A 15 13.12 6.86 8.08
CA MET A 15 13.64 5.89 7.09
C MET A 15 14.03 4.52 7.67
N PRO A 16 14.74 4.40 8.82
CA PRO A 16 15.10 3.10 9.36
C PRO A 16 13.88 2.20 9.64
N ALA A 17 12.84 2.75 10.29
CA ALA A 17 11.61 2.02 10.57
C ALA A 17 10.81 1.72 9.30
N THR A 18 10.82 2.62 8.33
CA THR A 18 10.20 2.39 7.01
C THR A 18 10.86 1.24 6.26
N LEU A 19 12.20 1.15 6.29
CA LEU A 19 12.94 0.04 5.67
C LEU A 19 12.70 -1.29 6.38
N GLU A 20 12.55 -1.27 7.70
CA GLU A 20 12.16 -2.46 8.48
C GLU A 20 10.75 -2.95 8.11
N ASP A 21 9.77 -2.04 8.03
CA ASP A 21 8.41 -2.38 7.59
C ASP A 21 8.41 -2.93 6.15
N LEU A 22 9.17 -2.33 5.23
CA LEU A 22 9.33 -2.85 3.87
C LEU A 22 9.96 -4.25 3.85
N ALA A 23 11.00 -4.49 4.66
CA ALA A 23 11.65 -5.79 4.75
C ALA A 23 10.68 -6.87 5.26
N ARG A 24 9.88 -6.54 6.27
CA ARG A 24 8.84 -7.43 6.80
C ARG A 24 7.78 -7.75 5.77
N LEU A 25 7.33 -6.77 4.99
CA LEU A 25 6.38 -6.99 3.90
C LEU A 25 7.00 -7.89 2.82
N VAL A 26 8.23 -7.61 2.38
CA VAL A 26 8.93 -8.38 1.33
C VAL A 26 9.18 -9.83 1.73
N ALA A 27 9.35 -10.10 3.03
CA ALA A 27 9.51 -11.46 3.54
C ALA A 27 8.28 -12.35 3.34
N ILE A 28 7.08 -11.76 3.13
CA ILE A 28 5.84 -12.50 2.93
C ILE A 28 5.64 -12.79 1.43
N PRO A 29 5.61 -14.06 0.99
CA PRO A 29 5.41 -14.42 -0.41
C PRO A 29 3.92 -14.35 -0.81
N SER A 30 3.33 -13.16 -0.75
CA SER A 30 1.92 -12.85 -1.01
C SER A 30 1.54 -12.93 -2.49
N ILE A 31 1.65 -14.11 -3.09
CA ILE A 31 1.33 -14.34 -4.51
C ILE A 31 -0.16 -14.64 -4.66
N ALA A 32 -0.91 -13.73 -5.27
CA ALA A 32 -2.37 -13.85 -5.43
C ALA A 32 -2.80 -14.81 -6.54
N THR A 33 -1.91 -15.08 -7.50
CA THR A 33 -2.18 -15.95 -8.66
C THR A 33 -2.58 -17.38 -8.26
N ASP A 34 -3.53 -17.96 -8.99
CA ASP A 34 -3.95 -19.35 -8.80
C ASP A 34 -2.77 -20.34 -8.82
N GLY A 35 -2.84 -21.35 -7.95
CA GLY A 35 -1.82 -22.38 -7.80
C GLY A 35 -0.77 -22.10 -6.71
N PHE A 36 -0.81 -20.91 -6.09
CA PHE A 36 0.01 -20.56 -4.94
C PHE A 36 -0.78 -20.63 -3.61
N PRO A 37 -0.10 -20.78 -2.46
CA PRO A 37 -0.75 -20.73 -1.16
C PRO A 37 -1.43 -19.38 -0.94
N LYS A 38 -2.64 -19.41 -0.36
CA LYS A 38 -3.47 -18.21 -0.12
C LYS A 38 -3.13 -17.53 1.19
N GLU A 39 -2.59 -18.29 2.13
CA GLU A 39 -2.29 -17.88 3.49
C GLU A 39 -1.31 -16.69 3.55
N PRO A 40 -0.22 -16.65 2.76
CA PRO A 40 0.69 -15.49 2.73
C PRO A 40 0.03 -14.20 2.25
N VAL A 41 -0.98 -14.29 1.37
CA VAL A 41 -1.70 -13.11 0.88
C VAL A 41 -2.54 -12.50 2.01
N VAL A 42 -3.21 -13.34 2.80
CA VAL A 42 -3.94 -12.91 4.00
C VAL A 42 -2.98 -12.40 5.10
N GLU A 43 -1.83 -13.04 5.27
CA GLU A 43 -0.77 -12.57 6.18
C GLU A 43 -0.28 -11.17 5.81
N ALA A 44 -0.07 -10.89 4.52
CA ALA A 44 0.34 -9.58 4.03
C ALA A 44 -0.74 -8.51 4.28
N ALA A 45 -2.02 -8.85 4.19
CA ALA A 45 -3.12 -7.94 4.55
C ALA A 45 -3.05 -7.56 6.05
N HIS A 46 -2.84 -8.54 6.93
CA HIS A 46 -2.69 -8.30 8.36
C HIS A 46 -1.43 -7.49 8.69
N MET A 47 -0.29 -7.82 8.08
CA MET A 47 0.96 -7.05 8.23
C MET A 47 0.77 -5.59 7.81
N THR A 48 0.07 -5.37 6.69
CA THR A 48 -0.26 -4.03 6.20
C THR A 48 -1.13 -3.28 7.21
N MET A 49 -2.19 -3.92 7.73
CA MET A 49 -3.05 -3.31 8.75
C MET A 49 -2.27 -2.91 10.00
N ASP A 50 -1.36 -3.76 10.48
CA ASP A 50 -0.50 -3.48 11.62
C ASP A 50 0.45 -2.30 11.37
N ILE A 51 1.04 -2.23 10.17
CA ILE A 51 1.91 -1.11 9.77
C ILE A 51 1.13 0.20 9.75
N LEU A 52 -0.08 0.21 9.15
CA LEU A 52 -0.95 1.38 9.10
C LEU A 52 -1.39 1.81 10.50
N GLN A 53 -1.72 0.87 11.38
CA GLN A 53 -2.05 1.17 12.78
C GLN A 53 -0.91 1.88 13.50
N ARG A 54 0.33 1.35 13.38
CA ARG A 54 1.53 1.98 13.95
C ARG A 54 1.83 3.36 13.35
N ALA A 55 1.39 3.62 12.12
CA ALA A 55 1.52 4.90 11.45
C ALA A 55 0.44 5.92 11.87
N GLY A 56 -0.55 5.51 12.66
CA GLY A 56 -1.61 6.39 13.18
C GLY A 56 -2.91 6.37 12.38
N PHE A 57 -3.06 5.47 11.41
CA PHE A 57 -4.36 5.26 10.77
C PHE A 57 -5.37 4.69 11.77
N GLN A 58 -6.61 5.14 11.60
CA GLN A 58 -7.78 4.81 12.39
C GLN A 58 -8.82 4.13 11.49
N ALA A 59 -9.94 3.69 12.09
CA ALA A 59 -11.03 3.02 11.37
C ALA A 59 -10.56 1.87 10.47
N LEU A 60 -9.49 1.18 10.90
CA LEU A 60 -8.85 0.10 10.14
C LEU A 60 -9.78 -1.07 9.93
N ARG A 61 -9.88 -1.55 8.69
CA ARG A 61 -10.77 -2.63 8.29
C ARG A 61 -10.10 -3.48 7.22
N LEU A 62 -10.37 -4.77 7.28
CA LEU A 62 -10.29 -5.63 6.12
C LEU A 62 -11.61 -5.53 5.37
N LEU A 63 -11.54 -5.20 4.09
CA LEU A 63 -12.66 -5.11 3.18
C LEU A 63 -12.75 -6.44 2.43
N ASP A 64 -13.65 -7.31 2.90
CA ASP A 64 -13.89 -8.60 2.26
C ASP A 64 -14.37 -8.37 0.82
N GLN A 65 -13.66 -8.98 -0.13
CA GLN A 65 -14.06 -9.00 -1.53
C GLN A 65 -14.93 -10.23 -1.81
N PRO A 66 -16.02 -10.13 -2.59
CA PRO A 66 -16.89 -11.27 -2.92
C PRO A 66 -16.12 -12.46 -3.53
N THR A 67 -15.07 -12.13 -4.27
CA THR A 67 -14.08 -13.06 -4.78
C THR A 67 -12.72 -12.43 -4.50
N GLY A 68 -11.82 -13.17 -3.87
CA GLY A 68 -10.43 -12.76 -3.76
C GLY A 68 -9.87 -12.53 -2.37
N TYR A 69 -8.90 -11.63 -2.28
CA TYR A 69 -8.18 -11.31 -1.04
C TYR A 69 -8.64 -9.97 -0.45
N PRO A 70 -8.62 -9.82 0.88
CA PRO A 70 -9.18 -8.65 1.54
C PRO A 70 -8.35 -7.39 1.28
N ALA A 71 -8.98 -6.31 0.82
CA ALA A 71 -8.29 -5.02 0.79
C ALA A 71 -8.19 -4.42 2.21
N VAL A 72 -7.09 -3.73 2.51
CA VAL A 72 -6.91 -3.04 3.79
C VAL A 72 -7.33 -1.58 3.65
N TYR A 73 -8.22 -1.12 4.52
CA TYR A 73 -8.68 0.26 4.57
C TYR A 73 -8.30 0.95 5.87
N GLY A 74 -8.00 2.24 5.81
CA GLY A 74 -7.76 3.08 6.98
C GLY A 74 -7.98 4.57 6.72
N GLU A 75 -8.13 5.35 7.80
CA GLU A 75 -8.38 6.78 7.74
C GLU A 75 -7.51 7.59 8.72
N ILE A 76 -7.15 8.81 8.36
CA ILE A 76 -6.66 9.84 9.29
C ILE A 76 -7.54 11.07 9.11
N PRO A 77 -8.31 11.48 10.13
CA PRO A 77 -9.19 12.63 10.02
C PRO A 77 -8.38 13.94 9.99
N GLY A 78 -8.77 14.82 9.07
CA GLY A 78 -8.33 16.21 9.04
C GLY A 78 -9.30 17.14 9.76
N PRO A 79 -9.08 18.46 9.72
CA PRO A 79 -10.01 19.45 10.24
C PRO A 79 -11.42 19.33 9.62
N ALA A 80 -12.44 19.81 10.33
CA ALA A 80 -13.81 19.83 9.81
C ALA A 80 -13.88 20.61 8.48
N GLY A 81 -14.47 19.99 7.45
CA GLY A 81 -14.57 20.57 6.10
C GLY A 81 -13.32 20.43 5.24
N ALA A 82 -12.26 19.77 5.72
CA ALA A 82 -11.05 19.53 4.93
C ALA A 82 -11.33 18.61 3.72
N PRO A 83 -10.63 18.81 2.58
CA PRO A 83 -10.73 17.90 1.44
C PRO A 83 -10.14 16.52 1.79
N THR A 84 -10.49 15.48 1.02
CA THR A 84 -10.00 14.11 1.23
C THR A 84 -9.01 13.70 0.14
N VAL A 85 -7.86 13.15 0.56
CA VAL A 85 -6.87 12.47 -0.29
C VAL A 85 -7.01 10.97 -0.09
N LEU A 86 -7.08 10.20 -1.18
CA LEU A 86 -7.01 8.74 -1.14
C LEU A 86 -5.64 8.29 -1.63
N LEU A 87 -5.00 7.47 -0.80
CA LEU A 87 -3.77 6.77 -1.12
C LEU A 87 -4.12 5.34 -1.53
N TYR A 88 -3.46 4.86 -2.57
CA TYR A 88 -3.60 3.50 -3.08
C TYR A 88 -2.23 2.83 -3.16
N ALA A 89 -2.19 1.54 -2.87
CA ALA A 89 -1.06 0.64 -3.08
C ALA A 89 -1.61 -0.80 -3.17
N HIS A 90 -0.75 -1.78 -3.42
CA HIS A 90 -1.11 -3.19 -3.30
C HIS A 90 -0.03 -3.99 -2.57
N TYR A 91 -0.42 -5.10 -1.95
CA TYR A 91 0.48 -5.97 -1.18
C TYR A 91 0.70 -7.33 -1.84
N ASP A 92 -0.09 -7.68 -2.85
CA ASP A 92 0.15 -8.88 -3.64
C ASP A 92 1.36 -8.71 -4.56
N VAL A 93 1.93 -9.82 -5.00
CA VAL A 93 3.14 -9.81 -5.82
C VAL A 93 3.07 -10.88 -6.88
N GLN A 94 3.71 -10.63 -8.02
CA GLN A 94 3.98 -11.69 -8.99
C GLN A 94 4.81 -12.84 -8.39
N PRO A 95 4.68 -14.07 -8.91
CA PRO A 95 5.61 -15.16 -8.60
C PRO A 95 7.09 -14.74 -8.76
N ALA A 96 7.97 -15.35 -7.96
CA ALA A 96 9.40 -15.11 -8.09
C ALA A 96 10.00 -15.71 -9.38
N GLY A 97 9.28 -16.60 -10.06
CA GLY A 97 9.81 -17.35 -11.20
C GLY A 97 10.87 -18.37 -10.76
N ASN A 98 11.90 -18.56 -11.59
CA ASN A 98 13.01 -19.47 -11.28
C ASN A 98 13.94 -18.84 -10.22
N VAL A 99 13.97 -19.43 -9.02
CA VAL A 99 14.77 -18.92 -7.89
C VAL A 99 16.28 -18.92 -8.20
N GLU A 100 16.76 -19.85 -9.03
CA GLU A 100 18.19 -19.94 -9.40
C GLU A 100 18.67 -18.76 -10.26
N GLU A 101 17.76 -18.01 -10.89
CA GLU A 101 18.09 -16.81 -11.67
C GLU A 101 18.26 -15.56 -10.78
N TRP A 102 17.89 -15.66 -9.51
CA TRP A 102 18.04 -14.57 -8.56
C TRP A 102 19.46 -14.49 -7.99
N ARG A 103 20.03 -13.29 -7.97
CA ARG A 103 21.32 -13.03 -7.31
C ARG A 103 21.20 -12.92 -5.78
N THR A 104 20.01 -12.64 -5.29
CA THR A 104 19.67 -12.50 -3.86
C THR A 104 18.32 -13.18 -3.62
N PRO A 105 18.04 -13.79 -2.45
CA PRO A 105 16.78 -14.49 -2.23
C PRO A 105 15.56 -13.57 -2.50
N PRO A 106 14.55 -14.04 -3.26
CA PRO A 106 13.46 -13.17 -3.73
C PRO A 106 12.65 -12.57 -2.58
N PHE A 107 12.42 -13.32 -1.50
CA PHE A 107 11.65 -12.86 -0.34
C PHE A 107 12.56 -12.43 0.82
N THR A 108 13.69 -11.79 0.50
CA THR A 108 14.57 -11.15 1.48
C THR A 108 15.02 -9.82 0.95
N LEU A 109 14.61 -8.73 1.61
CA LEU A 109 14.99 -7.38 1.20
C LEU A 109 16.51 -7.21 1.36
N THR A 110 17.23 -7.19 0.24
CA THR A 110 18.68 -7.20 0.22
C THR A 110 19.22 -5.87 -0.32
N PRO A 111 20.05 -5.14 0.45
CA PRO A 111 20.69 -3.92 -0.04
C PRO A 111 21.64 -4.20 -1.20
N GLY A 112 21.59 -3.32 -2.19
CA GLY A 112 22.41 -3.32 -3.38
C GLY A 112 23.32 -2.10 -3.49
N GLU A 113 24.02 -2.02 -4.62
CA GLU A 113 24.84 -0.85 -4.95
C GLU A 113 23.97 0.40 -5.17
N ASN A 114 24.53 1.57 -4.86
CA ASN A 114 23.89 2.88 -5.06
C ASN A 114 22.52 3.02 -4.39
N GLY A 115 22.32 2.37 -3.24
CA GLY A 115 21.08 2.46 -2.46
C GLY A 115 19.90 1.67 -3.04
N ARG A 116 20.14 0.78 -4.00
CA ARG A 116 19.10 -0.15 -4.48
C ARG A 116 18.71 -1.14 -3.39
N LEU A 117 17.46 -1.58 -3.43
CA LEU A 117 16.93 -2.64 -2.58
C LEU A 117 16.35 -3.72 -3.49
N TYR A 118 16.77 -4.96 -3.30
CA TYR A 118 16.35 -6.11 -4.09
C TYR A 118 15.41 -7.00 -3.28
N GLY A 119 14.34 -7.45 -3.92
CA GLY A 119 13.35 -8.37 -3.36
C GLY A 119 12.07 -8.32 -4.18
N ARG A 120 11.36 -9.44 -4.31
CA ARG A 120 10.03 -9.50 -4.90
C ARG A 120 9.08 -8.66 -4.06
N GLY A 121 8.33 -7.79 -4.72
CA GLY A 121 7.45 -6.84 -4.04
C GLY A 121 8.14 -5.54 -3.61
N ALA A 122 9.48 -5.48 -3.59
CA ALA A 122 10.20 -4.34 -3.02
C ALA A 122 9.95 -3.03 -3.76
N ALA A 123 9.75 -3.09 -5.09
CA ALA A 123 9.42 -1.94 -5.93
C ALA A 123 7.94 -1.91 -6.36
N ASP A 124 7.30 -3.09 -6.45
CA ASP A 124 5.94 -3.25 -6.97
C ASP A 124 5.15 -4.24 -6.09
N ASP A 125 4.32 -3.78 -5.15
CA ASP A 125 4.20 -2.38 -4.70
C ASP A 125 4.29 -2.23 -3.17
N LYS A 126 5.03 -3.12 -2.51
CA LYS A 126 5.23 -3.02 -1.05
C LYS A 126 5.96 -1.73 -0.67
N SER A 127 6.75 -1.16 -1.58
CA SER A 127 7.29 0.19 -1.41
C SER A 127 6.23 1.28 -1.40
N GLY A 128 5.14 1.17 -2.17
CA GLY A 128 4.04 2.13 -2.14
C GLY A 128 3.45 2.26 -0.74
N ILE A 129 3.20 1.11 -0.08
CA ILE A 129 2.78 1.06 1.33
C ILE A 129 3.79 1.77 2.23
N ALA A 130 5.08 1.42 2.09
CA ALA A 130 6.16 1.98 2.91
C ALA A 130 6.32 3.50 2.72
N ILE A 131 6.17 3.99 1.49
CA ILE A 131 6.26 5.42 1.14
C ILE A 131 5.09 6.19 1.74
N HIS A 132 3.85 5.69 1.62
CA HIS A 132 2.67 6.32 2.22
C HIS A 132 2.86 6.45 3.73
N VAL A 133 3.27 5.37 4.40
CA VAL A 133 3.53 5.35 5.84
C VAL A 133 4.66 6.31 6.24
N ALA A 134 5.75 6.36 5.48
CA ALA A 134 6.85 7.28 5.72
C ALA A 134 6.40 8.75 5.62
N ALA A 135 5.56 9.07 4.64
CA ALA A 135 5.01 10.41 4.47
C ALA A 135 4.13 10.80 5.67
N ILE A 136 3.23 9.92 6.11
CA ILE A 136 2.39 10.16 7.29
C ILE A 136 3.25 10.40 8.54
N ARG A 137 4.22 9.53 8.81
CA ARG A 137 5.13 9.65 9.95
C ARG A 137 5.91 10.97 9.93
N SER A 138 6.28 11.44 8.75
CA SER A 138 7.11 12.64 8.58
C SER A 138 6.33 13.95 8.67
N LEU A 139 5.01 13.91 8.50
CA LEU A 139 4.18 15.13 8.48
C LEU A 139 3.64 15.53 9.88
N THR A 140 3.94 14.74 10.93
CA THR A 140 3.87 14.99 12.40
C THR A 140 2.83 16.01 12.96
N GLY A 141 1.68 16.21 12.31
CA GLY A 141 0.70 17.21 12.70
C GLY A 141 -0.68 16.96 12.12
N GLN A 142 -1.65 17.82 12.45
CA GLN A 142 -2.97 17.80 11.83
C GLN A 142 -2.81 18.14 10.35
N LEU A 143 -2.88 17.11 9.52
CA LEU A 143 -2.88 17.24 8.08
C LEU A 143 -4.05 18.15 7.67
N PRO A 144 -3.87 19.10 6.74
CA PRO A 144 -4.95 19.99 6.31
C PRO A 144 -6.00 19.27 5.44
N VAL A 145 -5.93 17.94 5.36
CA VAL A 145 -6.74 17.05 4.55
C VAL A 145 -7.14 15.85 5.39
N ASN A 146 -8.29 15.25 5.09
CA ASN A 146 -8.55 13.86 5.47
C ASN A 146 -7.70 12.95 4.60
N ILE A 147 -7.14 11.89 5.18
CA ILE A 147 -6.48 10.85 4.42
C ILE A 147 -7.29 9.57 4.54
N LYS A 148 -7.54 8.94 3.41
CA LYS A 148 -8.01 7.56 3.32
C LYS A 148 -6.93 6.75 2.62
N ILE A 149 -6.79 5.49 2.98
CA ILE A 149 -5.90 4.56 2.29
C ILE A 149 -6.65 3.28 1.97
N ILE A 150 -6.42 2.74 0.79
CA ILE A 150 -6.79 1.39 0.40
C ILE A 150 -5.51 0.69 -0.05
N VAL A 151 -5.27 -0.51 0.47
CA VAL A 151 -4.21 -1.39 -0.03
C VAL A 151 -4.84 -2.70 -0.50
N GLU A 152 -4.73 -2.97 -1.80
CA GLU A 152 -5.33 -4.13 -2.44
C GLU A 152 -4.43 -5.38 -2.37
N GLY A 153 -5.01 -6.57 -2.58
CA GLY A 153 -4.29 -7.84 -2.60
C GLY A 153 -4.53 -8.70 -3.85
N GLU A 154 -4.97 -8.09 -4.96
CA GLU A 154 -5.30 -8.76 -6.23
C GLU A 154 -4.93 -7.95 -7.48
N GLU A 155 -4.17 -6.87 -7.35
CA GLU A 155 -3.89 -5.98 -8.50
C GLU A 155 -3.22 -6.74 -9.64
N GLU A 156 -2.33 -7.68 -9.31
CA GLU A 156 -1.48 -8.43 -10.23
C GLU A 156 -2.23 -9.56 -10.98
N PHE A 157 -3.45 -9.89 -10.54
CA PHE A 157 -4.27 -10.97 -11.09
C PHE A 157 -5.60 -10.47 -11.70
N GLY A 158 -6.06 -9.29 -11.29
CA GLY A 158 -7.29 -8.65 -11.75
C GLY A 158 -8.05 -8.05 -10.59
N SER A 159 -8.16 -6.72 -10.57
CA SER A 159 -8.76 -5.99 -9.45
C SER A 159 -10.29 -6.17 -9.36
N SER A 160 -10.76 -6.65 -8.21
CA SER A 160 -12.19 -6.64 -7.81
C SER A 160 -12.58 -5.34 -7.08
N LEU A 161 -11.59 -4.49 -6.77
CA LEU A 161 -11.77 -3.28 -5.97
C LEU A 161 -12.71 -2.27 -6.61
N GLU A 162 -12.74 -2.16 -7.93
CA GLU A 162 -13.67 -1.24 -8.62
C GLU A 162 -15.14 -1.55 -8.31
N ALA A 163 -15.49 -2.84 -8.29
CA ALA A 163 -16.83 -3.29 -7.94
C ALA A 163 -17.14 -2.98 -6.47
N TYR A 164 -16.17 -3.16 -5.57
CA TYR A 164 -16.31 -2.83 -4.16
C TYR A 164 -16.53 -1.33 -3.92
N VAL A 165 -15.71 -0.48 -4.56
CA VAL A 165 -15.81 0.97 -4.46
C VAL A 165 -17.17 1.46 -4.97
N SER A 166 -17.64 0.87 -6.08
CA SER A 166 -18.95 1.16 -6.66
C SER A 166 -20.11 0.76 -5.73
N ALA A 167 -19.99 -0.37 -5.02
CA ALA A 167 -20.98 -0.84 -4.05
C ALA A 167 -20.96 -0.07 -2.72
N HIS A 168 -19.84 0.57 -2.36
CA HIS A 168 -19.66 1.25 -1.08
C HIS A 168 -19.27 2.74 -1.20
N PRO A 169 -20.03 3.56 -1.93
CA PRO A 169 -19.65 4.94 -2.26
C PRO A 169 -19.52 5.86 -1.02
N THR A 170 -20.08 5.47 0.13
CA THR A 170 -20.00 6.23 1.39
C THR A 170 -18.60 6.23 1.98
N TYR A 171 -17.80 5.18 1.79
CA TYR A 171 -16.39 5.17 2.20
C TYR A 171 -15.54 6.06 1.30
N PHE A 172 -15.99 6.33 0.06
CA PHE A 172 -15.17 6.94 -0.98
C PHE A 172 -15.64 8.35 -1.41
N LYS A 173 -16.72 8.86 -0.83
CA LYS A 173 -17.18 10.25 -1.01
C LYS A 173 -17.02 11.07 0.27
N PRO A 174 -16.72 12.39 0.19
CA PRO A 174 -16.48 13.21 -1.00
C PRO A 174 -14.97 13.27 -1.30
N MET A 175 -14.50 12.44 -2.22
CA MET A 175 -13.18 12.59 -2.83
C MET A 175 -13.29 13.49 -4.06
N TRP A 176 -12.39 14.46 -4.19
CA TRP A 176 -12.33 15.38 -5.33
C TRP A 176 -12.10 14.68 -6.68
N TRP A 177 -11.67 13.41 -6.67
CA TRP A 177 -11.31 12.66 -7.87
C TRP A 177 -12.38 11.69 -8.36
N TRP A 178 -13.35 11.26 -7.54
CA TRP A 178 -14.31 10.22 -7.94
C TRP A 178 -15.49 10.81 -8.73
N SER A 179 -15.22 11.17 -9.98
CA SER A 179 -16.19 11.41 -11.05
C SER A 179 -16.35 10.12 -11.88
N PRO A 180 -17.53 9.79 -12.43
CA PRO A 180 -17.76 8.58 -13.23
C PRO A 180 -16.86 8.40 -14.48
N MET A 181 -15.98 9.37 -14.81
CA MET A 181 -14.93 9.20 -15.83
C MET A 181 -13.69 8.43 -15.35
N ALA A 182 -13.41 8.36 -14.05
CA ALA A 182 -12.19 7.74 -13.51
C ALA A 182 -12.18 6.19 -13.56
N ALA A 183 -13.34 5.56 -13.75
CA ALA A 183 -13.50 4.12 -13.96
C ALA A 183 -12.78 3.59 -15.23
N THR A 184 -12.25 4.47 -16.08
CA THR A 184 -11.69 4.08 -17.38
C THR A 184 -10.18 3.80 -17.36
N ILE A 185 -9.47 4.03 -16.24
CA ILE A 185 -8.00 3.97 -16.21
C ILE A 185 -7.45 2.53 -16.09
N GLY A 186 -8.26 1.56 -15.64
CA GLY A 186 -7.86 0.14 -15.55
C GLY A 186 -7.74 -0.61 -16.88
N SER A 187 -8.01 0.02 -18.03
CA SER A 187 -7.93 -0.65 -19.35
C SER A 187 -6.68 -0.32 -20.18
N ALA A 188 -5.76 0.49 -19.65
CA ALA A 188 -4.68 1.08 -20.46
C ALA A 188 -3.29 0.40 -20.37
N SER A 189 -3.15 -0.76 -19.72
CA SER A 189 -1.87 -1.52 -19.67
C SER A 189 -1.83 -2.78 -20.55
N ARG A 190 -2.83 -3.00 -21.42
CA ARG A 190 -2.77 -4.04 -22.46
C ARG A 190 -2.57 -3.40 -23.83
N SER A 191 -1.32 -3.12 -24.17
CA SER A 191 -0.82 -3.01 -25.54
C SER A 191 0.64 -3.40 -25.59
#